data_AF-A0A1H8V7D6-F1
#
_entry.id   AF-A0A1H8V7D6-F1
#
_cell.length_a   1.000
_cell.length_b   1.000
_cell.length_c   1.000
_cell.angle_alpha   90.00
_cell.angle_beta   90.00
_cell.angle_gamma   90.00
#
_symmetry.space_group_name_H-M   'P 1'
#
loop_
_entity.id
_entity.type
_entity.pdbx_description
1 polymer ?
#
loop_
_entity_poly.entity_id
_entity_poly.type
_entity_poly.pdbx_seq_one_letter_code
_entity_poly.pdbx_strand_id
1 'polypeptide(L)'
;MSEQRAQARLAILRRDADMGMMKPILTLLLAAALVVPLGGAALAQFSPGALPSSLPPPPPPPPPPQVYVPVVPKLDAPQPTPRAQLPNQRRSFGDRITDCLTDGNAARLSPNDRAAYSRGCANQ
;
A
#
# COMPACT_ATOMS: atom_id res chain seq x y z
N MET A 1 47.11 32.77 -17.76
CA MET A 1 46.33 31.79 -18.57
C MET A 1 46.99 30.41 -18.70
N SER A 2 48.26 30.21 -18.31
CA SER A 2 48.94 28.91 -18.36
C SER A 2 48.52 27.95 -17.25
N GLU A 3 48.24 28.44 -16.05
CA GLU A 3 47.90 27.59 -14.89
C GLU A 3 46.52 26.91 -15.00
N GLN A 4 45.53 27.57 -15.60
CA GLN A 4 44.20 26.98 -15.80
C GLN A 4 44.24 25.75 -16.72
N ARG A 5 45.19 25.69 -17.66
CA ARG A 5 45.38 24.53 -18.54
C ARG A 5 46.01 23.34 -17.80
N ALA A 6 46.86 23.60 -16.80
CA ALA A 6 47.45 22.54 -15.98
C ALA A 6 46.42 21.92 -15.03
N GLN A 7 45.57 22.74 -14.40
CA GLN A 7 44.50 22.26 -13.51
C GLN A 7 43.44 21.45 -14.26
N ALA A 8 43.06 21.87 -15.47
CA ALA A 8 42.12 21.12 -16.30
C ALA A 8 42.67 19.74 -16.71
N ARG A 9 43.97 19.64 -17.01
CA ARG A 9 44.61 18.36 -17.38
C ARG A 9 44.69 17.38 -16.21
N LEU A 10 44.95 17.86 -15.00
CA LEU A 10 44.98 16.99 -13.80
C LEU A 10 43.59 16.44 -13.46
N ALA A 11 42.54 17.26 -13.63
CA ALA A 11 41.16 16.86 -13.38
C ALA A 11 40.65 15.78 -14.37
N ILE A 12 41.10 15.83 -15.63
CA ILE A 12 40.75 14.82 -16.65
C ILE A 12 41.46 13.50 -16.34
N LEU A 13 42.76 13.52 -16.04
CA LEU A 13 43.52 12.31 -15.68
C LEU A 13 42.99 11.63 -14.42
N ARG A 14 42.52 12.40 -13.43
CA ARG A 14 41.88 11.86 -12.22
C ARG A 14 40.52 11.20 -12.51
N ARG A 15 39.79 11.67 -13.53
CA ARG A 15 38.51 11.09 -13.96
C ARG A 15 38.69 9.78 -14.73
N ASP A 16 39.73 9.68 -15.54
CA ASP A 16 40.02 8.45 -16.31
C ASP A 16 40.54 7.31 -15.44
N ALA A 17 41.28 7.60 -14.36
CA ALA A 17 41.71 6.60 -13.40
C ALA A 17 40.53 5.95 -12.62
N ASP A 18 39.44 6.70 -12.42
CA ASP A 18 38.26 6.25 -11.66
C ASP A 18 37.36 5.32 -12.49
N MET A 19 37.16 5.62 -13.79
CA MET A 19 36.36 4.79 -14.69
C MET A 19 37.04 3.49 -15.15
N GLY A 20 38.36 3.37 -14.98
CA GLY A 20 39.11 2.13 -15.25
C GLY A 20 38.96 1.08 -14.14
N MET A 21 38.77 1.52 -12.89
CA MET A 21 38.81 0.63 -11.72
C MET A 21 37.43 0.19 -11.20
N MET A 22 36.34 0.83 -11.65
CA MET A 22 34.96 0.43 -11.29
C MET A 22 34.40 -0.74 -12.12
N LYS A 23 34.89 -0.94 -13.34
CA LYS A 23 34.45 -2.03 -14.23
C LYS A 23 34.79 -3.44 -13.71
N PRO A 24 36.02 -3.71 -13.22
CA PRO A 24 36.34 -5.05 -12.69
C PRO A 24 35.60 -5.36 -11.37
N ILE A 25 35.31 -4.34 -10.56
CA ILE A 25 34.57 -4.50 -9.30
C ILE A 25 33.10 -4.82 -9.58
N LEU A 26 32.49 -4.13 -10.54
CA LEU A 26 31.11 -4.38 -10.95
C LEU A 26 30.92 -5.78 -11.54
N THR A 27 31.84 -6.26 -12.38
CA THR A 27 31.78 -7.63 -12.92
C THR A 27 31.95 -8.69 -11.82
N LEU A 28 32.78 -8.45 -10.82
CA LEU A 28 33.03 -9.39 -9.73
C LEU A 28 31.81 -9.50 -8.78
N LEU A 29 31.13 -8.39 -8.49
CA LEU A 29 29.88 -8.40 -7.71
C LEU A 29 28.73 -9.07 -8.46
N LEU A 30 28.62 -8.87 -9.78
CA LEU A 30 27.58 -9.50 -10.59
C LEU A 30 27.78 -11.03 -10.68
N ALA A 31 29.03 -11.49 -10.76
CA ALA A 31 29.35 -12.92 -10.77
C ALA A 31 29.05 -13.61 -9.42
N ALA A 32 29.30 -12.93 -8.29
CA ALA A 32 29.03 -13.48 -6.96
C ALA A 32 27.53 -13.68 -6.68
N ALA A 33 26.66 -12.84 -7.24
CA ALA A 33 25.20 -12.95 -7.09
C ALA A 33 24.59 -14.18 -7.77
N LEU A 34 25.28 -14.77 -8.76
CA LEU A 34 24.78 -15.92 -9.53
C LEU A 34 25.05 -17.28 -8.86
N VAL A 35 25.83 -17.33 -7.77
CA VAL A 35 26.32 -18.59 -7.16
C VAL A 35 25.63 -18.91 -5.82
N VAL A 36 24.41 -18.43 -5.57
CA VAL A 36 23.66 -18.82 -4.36
C VAL A 36 22.79 -20.05 -4.65
N PRO A 37 23.15 -21.26 -4.18
CA PRO A 37 22.25 -22.40 -4.26
C PRO A 37 21.11 -22.23 -3.24
N LEU A 38 19.90 -22.01 -3.75
CA LEU A 38 18.64 -22.12 -2.98
C LEU A 38 18.28 -23.61 -2.84
N GLY A 39 18.98 -24.32 -1.95
CA GLY A 39 18.82 -25.76 -1.74
C GLY A 39 18.24 -26.10 -0.38
N GLY A 40 16.94 -25.92 -0.18
CA GLY A 40 16.20 -26.41 1.00
C GLY A 40 15.24 -27.52 0.60
N ALA A 41 15.60 -28.78 0.90
CA ALA A 41 14.70 -29.91 0.75
C ALA A 41 13.69 -29.92 1.91
N ALA A 42 12.39 -29.92 1.63
CA ALA A 42 11.35 -30.19 2.61
C ALA A 42 10.43 -31.30 2.11
N LEU A 43 10.33 -32.34 2.94
CA LEU A 43 9.77 -33.66 2.66
C LEU A 43 8.24 -33.61 2.52
N ALA A 44 7.71 -34.36 1.55
CA ALA A 44 6.28 -34.60 1.40
C ALA A 44 5.73 -35.33 2.63
N GLN A 45 4.85 -34.68 3.39
CA GLN A 45 4.15 -35.31 4.50
C GLN A 45 2.90 -36.03 3.97
N PHE A 46 2.98 -37.36 3.93
CA PHE A 46 1.84 -38.25 3.68
C PHE A 46 0.98 -38.28 4.95
N SER A 47 -0.28 -37.83 4.87
CA SER A 47 -1.22 -37.95 5.99
C SER A 47 -2.03 -39.24 5.87
N PRO A 48 -2.00 -40.15 6.86
CA PRO A 48 -2.79 -41.37 6.84
C PRO A 48 -4.18 -41.11 7.43
N GLY A 49 -5.22 -41.64 6.79
CA GLY A 49 -6.45 -42.01 7.48
C GLY A 49 -7.72 -41.32 6.98
N ALA A 50 -8.38 -41.97 6.02
CA ALA A 50 -9.82 -41.85 5.88
C ALA A 50 -10.49 -42.52 7.10
N LEU A 51 -11.11 -41.72 7.96
CA LEU A 51 -12.00 -42.21 9.01
C LEU A 51 -13.45 -42.15 8.50
N PRO A 52 -14.25 -43.22 8.61
CA PRO A 52 -15.67 -43.15 8.35
C PRO A 52 -16.33 -42.43 9.55
N SER A 53 -16.93 -41.26 9.31
CA SER A 53 -17.81 -40.63 10.28
C SER A 53 -19.08 -40.23 9.57
N SER A 54 -20.12 -41.07 9.72
CA SER A 54 -21.50 -40.65 9.50
C SER A 54 -21.74 -39.43 10.36
N LEU A 55 -21.69 -38.24 9.74
CA LEU A 55 -21.94 -36.99 10.42
C LEU A 55 -23.38 -37.00 10.93
N PRO A 56 -23.66 -36.52 12.15
CA PRO A 56 -25.02 -36.32 12.59
C PRO A 56 -25.76 -35.43 11.58
N PRO A 57 -27.09 -35.63 11.38
CA PRO A 57 -27.85 -34.81 10.46
C PRO A 57 -27.71 -33.33 10.86
N PRO A 58 -27.60 -32.42 9.88
CA PRO A 58 -27.42 -31.00 10.17
C PRO A 58 -28.60 -30.46 10.99
N PRO A 59 -28.36 -29.46 11.85
CA PRO A 59 -29.42 -28.82 12.60
C PRO A 59 -30.44 -28.14 11.66
N PRO A 60 -31.70 -27.98 12.09
CA PRO A 60 -32.72 -27.29 11.29
C PRO A 60 -32.31 -25.83 11.04
N PRO A 61 -32.71 -25.26 9.89
CA PRO A 61 -32.38 -23.88 9.55
C PRO A 61 -33.00 -22.90 10.57
N PRO A 62 -32.34 -21.75 10.83
CA PRO A 62 -32.89 -20.72 11.70
C PRO A 62 -34.22 -20.19 11.13
N PRO A 63 -35.12 -19.69 12.01
CA PRO A 63 -36.34 -19.04 11.54
C PRO A 63 -35.99 -17.83 10.65
N PRO A 64 -36.82 -17.52 9.65
CA PRO A 64 -36.59 -16.39 8.78
C PRO A 64 -36.54 -15.09 9.60
N PRO A 65 -35.67 -14.15 9.24
CA PRO A 65 -35.61 -12.86 9.91
C PRO A 65 -36.96 -12.16 9.80
N GLN A 66 -37.39 -11.51 10.88
CA GLN A 66 -38.62 -10.72 10.86
C GLN A 66 -38.43 -9.56 9.89
N VAL A 67 -39.22 -9.56 8.81
CA VAL A 67 -39.24 -8.45 7.85
C VAL A 67 -40.03 -7.31 8.48
N TYR A 68 -39.32 -6.38 9.12
CA TYR A 68 -39.93 -5.15 9.59
C TYR A 68 -40.08 -4.20 8.41
N VAL A 69 -41.32 -3.89 8.03
CA VAL A 69 -41.60 -2.85 7.05
C VAL A 69 -41.35 -1.50 7.73
N PRO A 70 -40.41 -0.67 7.24
CA PRO A 70 -40.23 0.67 7.76
C PRO A 70 -41.54 1.46 7.68
N VAL A 71 -41.87 2.19 8.75
CA VAL A 71 -43.06 3.04 8.77
C VAL A 71 -42.94 4.09 7.67
N VAL A 72 -43.90 4.12 6.75
CA VAL A 72 -43.95 5.12 5.68
C VAL A 72 -44.17 6.51 6.32
N PRO A 73 -43.25 7.46 6.12
CA PRO A 73 -43.44 8.83 6.60
C PRO A 73 -44.76 9.40 6.07
N LYS A 74 -45.59 9.95 6.97
CA LYS A 74 -46.84 10.62 6.60
C LYS A 74 -46.54 12.07 6.21
N LEU A 75 -47.23 12.58 5.18
CA LEU A 75 -47.01 13.94 4.68
C LEU A 75 -47.33 15.01 5.73
N ASP A 76 -48.37 14.76 6.53
CA ASP A 76 -48.82 15.67 7.59
C ASP A 76 -48.12 15.43 8.93
N ALA A 77 -47.17 14.48 8.99
CA ALA A 77 -46.41 14.28 10.22
C ALA A 77 -45.50 15.49 10.47
N PRO A 78 -45.39 15.95 11.73
CA PRO A 78 -44.36 16.91 12.09
C PRO A 78 -43.01 16.41 11.60
N GLN A 79 -42.29 17.28 10.87
CA GLN A 79 -40.92 16.98 10.46
C GLN A 79 -40.13 16.62 11.72
N PRO A 80 -39.34 15.52 11.70
CA PRO A 80 -38.43 15.23 12.80
C PRO A 80 -37.59 16.48 13.04
N THR A 81 -37.52 16.94 14.30
CA THR A 81 -36.62 18.03 14.65
C THR A 81 -35.23 17.64 14.16
N PRO A 82 -34.55 18.49 13.38
CA PRO A 82 -33.16 18.26 13.04
C PRO A 82 -32.44 18.01 14.35
N ARG A 83 -31.95 16.78 14.57
CA ARG A 83 -31.06 16.52 15.70
C ARG A 83 -29.94 17.53 15.52
N ALA A 84 -29.78 18.44 16.48
CA ALA A 84 -28.65 19.36 16.52
C ALA A 84 -27.43 18.51 16.16
N GLN A 85 -26.78 18.80 15.03
CA GLN A 85 -25.60 18.05 14.62
C GLN A 85 -24.66 18.11 15.83
N LEU A 86 -24.46 16.96 16.49
CA LEU A 86 -23.48 16.89 17.55
C LEU A 86 -22.17 17.41 16.93
N PRO A 87 -21.42 18.27 17.62
CA PRO A 87 -20.18 18.88 17.09
C PRO A 87 -19.08 17.86 16.73
N ASN A 88 -19.36 16.56 16.84
CA ASN A 88 -18.54 15.49 16.30
C ASN A 88 -18.97 15.10 14.89
N GLN A 89 -19.33 16.08 14.06
CA GLN A 89 -19.42 15.86 12.63
C GLN A 89 -17.99 15.84 12.11
N ARG A 90 -17.40 14.63 12.05
CA ARG A 90 -16.15 14.44 11.28
C ARG A 90 -16.32 15.19 9.97
N ARG A 91 -15.32 16.01 9.60
CA ARG A 91 -15.38 16.79 8.35
C ARG A 91 -15.77 15.85 7.20
N SER A 92 -16.51 16.38 6.23
CA SER A 92 -16.99 15.54 5.14
C SER A 92 -15.82 14.85 4.45
N PHE A 93 -16.06 13.68 3.88
CA PHE A 93 -15.02 12.97 3.14
C PHE A 93 -14.37 13.85 2.06
N GLY A 94 -15.18 14.70 1.40
CA GLY A 94 -14.73 15.67 0.40
C GLY A 94 -13.75 16.71 0.94
N ASP A 95 -14.01 17.24 2.14
CA ASP A 95 -13.10 18.19 2.79
C ASP A 95 -11.76 17.51 3.12
N ARG A 96 -11.83 16.30 3.70
CA ARG A 96 -10.62 15.54 4.06
C ARG A 96 -9.78 15.21 2.83
N ILE A 97 -10.38 14.74 1.73
CA ILE A 97 -9.61 14.37 0.54
C ILE A 97 -8.97 15.60 -0.13
N THR A 98 -9.59 16.77 -0.02
CA THR A 98 -9.04 18.04 -0.53
C THR A 98 -7.81 18.48 0.27
N ASP A 99 -7.88 18.40 1.59
CA ASP A 99 -6.74 18.65 2.48
C ASP A 99 -5.59 17.66 2.20
N CYS A 100 -5.89 16.37 2.12
CA CYS A 100 -4.88 15.34 1.82
C CYS A 100 -4.22 15.53 0.44
N LEU A 101 -4.98 15.95 -0.58
CA LEU A 101 -4.39 16.25 -1.89
C LEU A 101 -3.46 17.48 -1.83
N THR A 102 -3.83 18.48 -1.03
CA THR A 102 -3.03 19.69 -0.81
C THR A 102 -1.73 19.37 -0.07
N ASP A 103 -1.80 18.57 0.98
CA ASP A 103 -0.64 18.08 1.72
C ASP A 103 0.29 17.25 0.82
N GLY A 104 -0.27 16.37 -0.01
CA GLY A 104 0.52 15.58 -0.95
C GLY A 104 1.21 16.43 -2.03
N ASN A 105 0.59 17.53 -2.45
CA ASN A 105 1.23 18.52 -3.32
C ASN A 105 2.34 19.28 -2.59
N ALA A 106 2.11 19.70 -1.34
CA ALA A 106 3.12 20.38 -0.51
C ALA A 106 4.35 19.49 -0.24
N ALA A 107 4.12 18.19 -0.07
CA ALA A 107 5.17 17.16 0.06
C ALA A 107 5.87 16.82 -1.27
N ARG A 108 5.47 17.44 -2.40
CA ARG A 108 6.00 17.18 -3.75
C ARG A 108 5.90 15.72 -4.17
N LEU A 109 4.86 15.02 -3.72
CA LEU A 109 4.58 13.66 -4.16
C LEU A 109 4.31 13.64 -5.67
N SER A 110 4.79 12.59 -6.34
CA SER A 110 4.44 12.34 -7.73
C SER A 110 2.92 12.16 -7.87
N PRO A 111 2.33 12.32 -9.07
CA PRO A 111 0.89 12.13 -9.24
C PRO A 111 0.38 10.77 -8.74
N ASN A 112 1.16 9.69 -8.93
CA ASN A 112 0.80 8.35 -8.47
C ASN A 112 0.88 8.24 -6.94
N ASP A 113 1.98 8.72 -6.34
CA ASP A 113 2.17 8.65 -4.89
C ASP A 113 1.14 9.52 -4.16
N ARG A 114 0.82 10.69 -4.73
CA ARG A 114 -0.22 11.59 -4.21
C ARG A 114 -1.60 10.95 -4.25
N ALA A 115 -1.93 10.19 -5.29
CA ALA A 115 -3.20 9.48 -5.39
C ALA A 115 -3.29 8.32 -4.37
N ALA A 116 -2.19 7.61 -4.12
CA ALA A 116 -2.13 6.59 -3.09
C ALA A 116 -2.23 7.20 -1.68
N TYR A 117 -1.49 8.29 -1.42
CA TYR A 117 -1.51 9.04 -0.17
C TYR A 117 -2.91 9.57 0.16
N SER A 118 -3.57 10.25 -0.78
CA SER A 118 -4.87 10.89 -0.53
C SER A 118 -5.96 9.88 -0.19
N ARG A 119 -5.93 8.68 -0.79
CA ARG A 119 -6.84 7.57 -0.46
C ARG A 119 -6.63 7.05 0.96
N GLY A 120 -5.38 6.92 1.41
CA GLY A 120 -5.07 6.49 2.77
C GLY A 120 -5.41 7.54 3.82
N CYS A 121 -4.98 8.78 3.58
CA CYS A 121 -5.19 9.94 4.46
C CYS A 121 -6.68 10.25 4.65
N ALA A 122 -7.48 10.26 3.57
CA ALA A 122 -8.89 10.60 3.65
C ALA A 122 -9.75 9.50 4.31
N ASN A 123 -9.19 8.34 4.66
CA ASN A 123 -9.88 7.28 5.39
C ASN A 123 -9.57 7.28 6.90
N GLN A 124 -8.63 8.11 7.34
CA GLN A 124 -8.34 8.36 8.76
C GLN A 124 -9.40 9.30 9.35
#